data_AF-A0A4U9HGE9-F1
#
_entry.id   AF-A0A4U9HGE9-F1
#
_cell.length_a   1.000
_cell.length_b   1.000
_cell.length_c   1.000
_cell.angle_alpha   90.00
_cell.angle_beta   90.00
_cell.angle_gamma   90.00
#
_symmetry.space_group_name_H-M   'P 1'
#
loop_
_entity.id
_entity.type
_entity.pdbx_description
1 polymer ?
#
loop_
_entity_poly.entity_id
_entity_poly.type
_entity_poly.pdbx_seq_one_letter_code
_entity_poly.pdbx_strand_id
1 'polypeptide(L)'
;MDRHAPEGLLETPEQSYRQTRALIRRWHGRQRLGYALTPRFAPTCSPQLLAQVQRLRQEFPDVWLHTHLSENRDEVAWVKELFPQHRNYLDVYHHYGLTGEKSVFAHCLHLEDAEWQCLCDTRSSIAFCPTSNLFLGSGLFKLQQAWRRRVRLGIGSDVGAGTTFNMLQTLGEAYKVAQLQDYKLAAAKPSITPRWAARARWRWTTISATLTSQRGGFRGA
;
A
#
# COMPACT_ATOMS: atom_id res chain seq x y z
N MET A 1 2.39 -7.01 -12.93
CA MET A 1 2.69 -8.34 -12.34
C MET A 1 3.23 -9.20 -13.47
N ASP A 2 4.31 -9.92 -13.28
CA ASP A 2 4.95 -10.69 -14.35
C ASP A 2 5.18 -12.18 -14.00
N ARG A 3 4.74 -12.61 -12.82
CA ARG A 3 4.72 -14.03 -12.41
C ARG A 3 3.62 -14.31 -11.38
N HIS A 4 3.36 -15.59 -11.13
CA HIS A 4 2.45 -16.11 -10.10
C HIS A 4 1.04 -15.49 -10.11
N ALA A 5 0.51 -15.24 -11.31
CA ALA A 5 -0.87 -14.83 -11.54
C ALA A 5 -1.38 -15.49 -12.85
N PRO A 6 -2.71 -15.55 -13.08
CA PRO A 6 -3.27 -16.04 -14.33
C PRO A 6 -2.72 -15.30 -15.55
N GLU A 7 -2.55 -16.01 -16.67
CA GLU A 7 -1.87 -15.52 -17.88
C GLU A 7 -2.43 -14.17 -18.38
N GLY A 8 -3.75 -14.00 -18.38
CA GLY A 8 -4.41 -12.76 -18.83
C GLY A 8 -4.16 -11.52 -17.94
N LEU A 9 -3.50 -11.68 -16.79
CA LEU A 9 -3.13 -10.59 -15.88
C LEU A 9 -1.61 -10.34 -15.85
N LEU A 10 -0.83 -11.11 -16.61
CA LEU A 10 0.62 -10.96 -16.68
C LEU A 10 1.02 -9.91 -17.73
N GLU A 11 2.07 -9.17 -17.41
CA GLU A 11 2.74 -8.22 -18.30
C GLU A 11 4.25 -8.51 -18.27
N THR A 12 4.97 -8.19 -19.33
CA THR A 12 6.45 -8.24 -19.26
C THR A 12 7.00 -7.01 -18.51
N PRO A 13 8.20 -7.08 -17.91
CA PRO A 13 8.85 -5.93 -17.29
C PRO A 13 8.93 -4.69 -18.21
N GLU A 14 9.24 -4.89 -19.49
CA GLU A 14 9.34 -3.82 -20.49
C GLU A 14 7.97 -3.19 -20.80
N GLN A 15 6.93 -4.03 -20.91
CA GLN A 15 5.55 -3.57 -21.08
C GLN A 15 5.11 -2.74 -19.87
N SER A 16 5.35 -3.25 -18.65
CA SER A 16 5.03 -2.59 -17.40
C SER A 16 5.73 -1.22 -17.28
N TYR A 17 7.03 -1.17 -17.58
CA TYR A 17 7.81 0.07 -17.61
C TYR A 17 7.21 1.10 -18.57
N ARG A 18 7.00 0.70 -19.84
CA ARG A 18 6.50 1.59 -20.90
C ARG A 18 5.12 2.13 -20.58
N GLN A 19 4.19 1.24 -20.16
CA GLN A 19 2.81 1.62 -19.86
C GLN A 19 2.74 2.50 -18.61
N THR A 20 3.43 2.14 -17.53
CA THR A 20 3.50 2.95 -16.31
C THR A 20 4.08 4.34 -16.60
N ARG A 21 5.16 4.42 -17.38
CA ARG A 21 5.75 5.70 -17.80
C ARG A 21 4.79 6.58 -18.59
N ALA A 22 4.04 5.98 -19.52
CA ALA A 22 3.02 6.69 -20.29
C ALA A 22 1.90 7.24 -19.37
N LEU A 23 1.46 6.44 -18.38
CA LEU A 23 0.42 6.86 -17.43
C LEU A 23 0.92 7.96 -16.48
N ILE A 24 2.16 7.89 -16.00
CA ILE A 24 2.77 8.97 -15.20
C ILE A 24 2.73 10.28 -15.99
N ARG A 25 3.23 10.28 -17.22
CA ARG A 25 3.24 11.48 -18.10
C ARG A 25 1.84 12.02 -18.39
N ARG A 26 0.86 11.12 -18.49
CA ARG A 26 -0.52 11.50 -18.79
C ARG A 26 -1.23 12.09 -17.57
N TRP A 27 -1.01 11.55 -16.37
CA TRP A 27 -1.88 11.79 -15.21
C TRP A 27 -1.20 12.44 -14.00
N HIS A 28 0.09 12.22 -13.77
CA HIS A 28 0.77 12.78 -12.62
C HIS A 28 0.81 14.31 -12.70
N GLY A 29 0.44 15.00 -11.61
CA GLY A 29 0.44 16.47 -11.56
C GLY A 29 -0.70 17.14 -12.32
N ARG A 30 -1.62 16.37 -12.92
CA ARG A 30 -2.81 16.94 -13.58
C ARG A 30 -3.83 17.36 -12.52
N GLN A 31 -3.94 18.67 -12.30
CA GLN A 31 -4.81 19.29 -11.28
C GLN A 31 -4.54 18.75 -9.87
N ARG A 32 -5.35 17.77 -9.43
CA ARG A 32 -5.26 17.15 -8.11
C ARG A 32 -4.81 15.70 -8.13
N LEU A 33 -4.54 15.15 -9.32
CA LEU A 33 -4.13 13.77 -9.48
C LEU A 33 -2.65 13.60 -9.15
N GLY A 34 -2.38 12.56 -8.37
CA GLY A 34 -1.05 11.97 -8.21
C GLY A 34 -0.96 10.66 -8.99
N TYR A 35 0.25 10.11 -9.06
CA TYR A 35 0.48 8.77 -9.60
C TYR A 35 1.26 7.99 -8.56
N ALA A 36 0.95 6.70 -8.42
CA ALA A 36 1.70 5.78 -7.58
C ALA A 36 2.25 4.65 -8.46
N LEU A 37 3.53 4.34 -8.29
CA LEU A 37 4.09 3.08 -8.73
C LEU A 37 3.46 1.97 -7.88
N THR A 38 2.88 0.97 -8.53
CA THR A 38 2.04 -0.02 -7.85
C THR A 38 2.46 -1.45 -8.22
N PRO A 39 3.70 -1.89 -7.89
CA PRO A 39 3.97 -3.31 -7.88
C PRO A 39 2.99 -3.94 -6.88
N ARG A 40 2.21 -4.95 -7.30
CA ARG A 40 1.12 -5.44 -6.47
C ARG A 40 1.64 -5.90 -5.11
N PHE A 41 2.64 -6.79 -5.14
CA PHE A 41 3.37 -7.33 -4.00
C PHE A 41 4.56 -8.16 -4.52
N ALA A 42 5.61 -8.36 -3.72
CA ALA A 42 6.87 -8.97 -4.18
C ALA A 42 6.71 -10.35 -4.83
N PRO A 43 5.83 -11.27 -4.37
CA PRO A 43 5.64 -12.55 -5.03
C PRO A 43 5.31 -12.43 -6.51
N THR A 44 4.46 -11.50 -6.91
CA THR A 44 4.05 -11.34 -8.33
C THR A 44 4.96 -10.43 -9.17
N CYS A 45 6.13 -10.07 -8.62
CA CYS A 45 7.12 -9.23 -9.30
C CYS A 45 8.47 -9.94 -9.34
N SER A 46 8.97 -10.24 -10.54
CA SER A 46 10.35 -10.72 -10.71
C SER A 46 11.37 -9.63 -10.30
N PRO A 47 12.63 -10.00 -10.04
CA PRO A 47 13.73 -9.05 -9.91
C PRO A 47 13.81 -8.04 -11.06
N GLN A 48 13.55 -8.49 -12.30
CA GLN A 48 13.56 -7.65 -13.50
C GLN A 48 12.42 -6.62 -13.45
N LEU A 49 11.21 -7.01 -13.05
CA LEU A 49 10.10 -6.07 -12.87
C LEU A 49 10.39 -5.07 -11.76
N LEU A 50 10.91 -5.52 -10.61
CA LEU A 50 11.27 -4.62 -9.51
C LEU A 50 12.37 -3.62 -9.90
N ALA A 51 13.34 -4.02 -10.71
CA ALA A 51 14.34 -3.12 -11.28
C ALA A 51 13.73 -2.06 -12.21
N GLN A 52 12.70 -2.41 -12.99
CA GLN A 52 11.96 -1.42 -13.79
C GLN A 52 11.19 -0.43 -12.92
N VAL A 53 10.59 -0.89 -11.81
CA VAL A 53 9.93 -0.01 -10.84
C VAL A 53 10.93 0.93 -10.16
N GLN A 54 12.11 0.43 -9.77
CA GLN A 54 13.22 1.26 -9.27
C GLN A 54 13.63 2.33 -10.27
N ARG A 55 13.81 1.95 -11.53
CA ARG A 55 14.14 2.89 -12.61
C ARG A 55 13.08 3.99 -12.75
N LEU A 56 11.79 3.63 -12.74
CA LEU A 56 10.70 4.60 -12.78
C LEU A 56 10.70 5.52 -11.57
N ARG A 57 11.01 5.01 -10.38
CA ARG A 57 11.12 5.80 -9.15
C ARG A 57 12.22 6.85 -9.26
N GLN A 58 13.36 6.49 -9.86
CA GLN A 58 14.49 7.39 -10.11
C GLN A 58 14.17 8.43 -11.20
N GLU A 59 13.51 8.03 -12.29
CA GLU A 59 13.10 8.94 -13.36
C GLU A 59 12.02 9.95 -12.92
N PHE A 60 11.15 9.55 -11.97
CA PHE A 60 10.04 10.36 -11.48
C PHE A 60 10.05 10.43 -9.94
N PRO A 61 10.97 11.16 -9.30
CA PRO A 61 11.14 11.17 -7.84
C PRO A 61 9.91 11.70 -7.08
N ASP A 62 9.01 12.41 -7.75
CA ASP A 62 7.82 12.99 -7.13
C ASP A 62 6.59 12.09 -7.06
N VAL A 63 6.60 10.95 -7.75
CA VAL A 63 5.50 9.98 -7.67
C VAL A 63 5.47 9.26 -6.33
N TRP A 64 4.34 8.63 -6.02
CA TRP A 64 4.19 7.77 -4.86
C TRP A 64 4.62 6.34 -5.20
N LEU A 65 4.80 5.53 -4.17
CA LEU A 65 4.79 4.07 -4.26
C LEU A 65 3.66 3.54 -3.38
N HIS A 66 2.95 2.53 -3.87
CA HIS A 66 1.93 1.82 -3.10
C HIS A 66 2.03 0.31 -3.36
N THR A 67 2.20 -0.50 -2.30
CA THR A 67 2.30 -1.97 -2.41
C THR A 67 1.84 -2.66 -1.12
N HIS A 68 1.69 -3.99 -1.14
CA HIS A 68 1.37 -4.78 0.06
C HIS A 68 2.66 -5.21 0.77
N LEU A 69 2.58 -5.37 2.10
CA LEU A 69 3.69 -5.82 2.92
C LEU A 69 3.18 -6.60 4.13
N SER A 70 3.69 -7.82 4.30
CA SER A 70 3.54 -8.65 5.50
C SER A 70 2.10 -8.73 6.02
N GLU A 71 1.15 -9.02 5.13
CA GLU A 71 -0.27 -9.16 5.47
C GLU A 71 -0.54 -10.52 6.11
N ASN A 72 -0.04 -11.59 5.49
CA ASN A 72 -0.27 -12.98 5.92
C ASN A 72 1.06 -13.70 6.19
N ARG A 73 1.06 -14.68 7.10
CA ARG A 73 2.28 -15.44 7.45
C ARG A 73 2.79 -16.28 6.27
N ASP A 74 1.88 -16.89 5.54
CA ASP A 74 2.20 -17.70 4.35
C ASP A 74 2.76 -16.81 3.23
N GLU A 75 2.23 -15.59 3.08
CA GLU A 75 2.79 -14.60 2.16
C GLU A 75 4.23 -14.23 2.55
N VAL A 76 4.49 -13.97 3.83
CA VAL A 76 5.85 -13.68 4.33
C VAL A 76 6.80 -14.85 4.08
N ALA A 77 6.35 -16.09 4.33
CA ALA A 77 7.14 -17.29 4.06
C ALA A 77 7.44 -17.45 2.56
N TRP A 78 6.45 -17.24 1.71
CA TRP A 78 6.60 -17.33 0.26
C TRP A 78 7.56 -16.28 -0.30
N VAL A 79 7.56 -15.06 0.27
CA VAL A 79 8.57 -14.06 -0.09
C VAL A 79 9.97 -14.51 0.27
N LYS A 80 10.17 -15.12 1.44
CA LYS A 80 11.48 -15.66 1.85
C LYS A 80 11.96 -16.76 0.89
N GLU A 81 11.07 -17.59 0.38
CA GLU A 81 11.39 -18.60 -0.63
C GLU A 81 11.76 -17.99 -2.00
N LEU A 82 11.02 -16.97 -2.44
CA LEU A 82 11.22 -16.34 -3.75
C LEU A 82 12.40 -15.35 -3.79
N PHE A 83 12.83 -14.86 -2.63
CA PHE A 83 13.87 -13.84 -2.46
C PHE A 83 14.86 -14.21 -1.35
N PRO A 84 15.52 -15.38 -1.41
CA PRO A 84 16.36 -15.90 -0.32
C PRO A 84 17.60 -15.04 -0.04
N GLN A 85 17.99 -14.17 -0.98
CA GLN A 85 19.08 -13.21 -0.83
C GLN A 85 18.71 -11.99 0.03
N HIS A 86 17.43 -11.79 0.33
CA HIS A 86 16.93 -10.68 1.13
C HIS A 86 16.59 -11.14 2.55
N ARG A 87 16.87 -10.27 3.52
CA ARG A 87 16.77 -10.62 4.95
C ARG A 87 15.32 -10.86 5.40
N ASN A 88 14.40 -10.04 4.90
CA ASN A 88 12.97 -10.07 5.19
C ASN A 88 12.19 -9.43 4.04
N TYR A 89 10.88 -9.35 4.18
CA TYR A 89 10.00 -8.90 3.11
C TYR A 89 10.28 -7.44 2.74
N LEU A 90 10.34 -6.54 3.73
CA LEU A 90 10.62 -5.13 3.45
C LEU A 90 12.00 -4.93 2.81
N ASP A 91 13.00 -5.76 3.14
CA ASP A 91 14.33 -5.69 2.56
C ASP A 91 14.33 -5.88 1.03
N VAL A 92 13.40 -6.67 0.48
CA VAL A 92 13.20 -6.75 -0.98
C VAL A 92 12.93 -5.36 -1.54
N TYR A 93 11.94 -4.64 -1.02
CA TYR A 93 11.60 -3.31 -1.49
C TYR A 93 12.70 -2.28 -1.17
N HIS A 94 13.34 -2.39 -0.01
CA HIS A 94 14.42 -1.49 0.40
C HIS A 94 15.61 -1.57 -0.56
N HIS A 95 16.02 -2.78 -0.94
CA HIS A 95 17.09 -3.02 -1.90
C HIS A 95 16.85 -2.33 -3.25
N TYR A 96 15.62 -2.36 -3.76
CA TYR A 96 15.24 -1.68 -5.00
C TYR A 96 14.96 -0.17 -4.81
N GLY A 97 15.28 0.42 -3.66
CA GLY A 97 15.06 1.86 -3.40
C GLY A 97 13.58 2.26 -3.37
N LEU A 98 12.71 1.32 -3.01
CA LEU A 98 11.26 1.50 -2.98
C LEU A 98 10.75 1.94 -1.60
N THR A 99 11.57 1.86 -0.55
CA THR A 99 11.28 2.53 0.73
C THR A 99 11.58 4.03 0.65
N GLY A 100 10.90 4.85 1.44
CA GLY A 100 11.18 6.28 1.47
C GLY A 100 9.95 7.13 1.78
N GLU A 101 10.15 8.45 1.72
CA GLU A 101 9.01 9.36 1.63
C GLU A 101 8.18 9.06 0.38
N LYS A 102 6.86 9.21 0.52
CA LYS A 102 5.85 8.85 -0.49
C LYS A 102 5.74 7.34 -0.80
N SER A 103 6.33 6.47 0.01
CA SER A 103 6.09 5.02 -0.05
C SER A 103 5.07 4.58 0.99
N VAL A 104 4.00 3.92 0.53
CA VAL A 104 2.90 3.40 1.34
C VAL A 104 2.84 1.89 1.23
N PHE A 105 2.91 1.22 2.38
CA PHE A 105 2.85 -0.24 2.50
C PHE A 105 1.53 -0.62 3.19
N ALA A 106 0.68 -1.38 2.50
CA ALA A 106 -0.59 -1.84 3.05
C ALA A 106 -0.39 -2.99 4.04
N HIS A 107 -1.28 -3.06 5.05
CA HIS A 107 -1.40 -4.13 6.05
C HIS A 107 -0.33 -4.12 7.16
N CYS A 108 0.88 -4.58 6.88
CA CYS A 108 2.02 -4.55 7.80
C CYS A 108 1.75 -5.23 9.16
N LEU A 109 1.11 -6.40 9.17
CA LEU A 109 0.77 -7.11 10.42
C LEU A 109 1.96 -7.87 10.99
N HIS A 110 2.66 -8.61 10.13
CA HIS A 110 3.71 -9.55 10.51
C HIS A 110 5.10 -8.98 10.25
N LEU A 111 5.34 -7.78 10.79
CA LEU A 111 6.64 -7.10 10.68
C LEU A 111 7.63 -7.56 11.75
N GLU A 112 8.86 -7.81 11.33
CA GLU A 112 10.04 -7.98 12.18
C GLU A 112 10.54 -6.62 12.72
N ASP A 113 11.32 -6.65 13.81
CA ASP A 113 11.81 -5.42 14.46
C ASP A 113 12.68 -4.55 13.55
N ALA A 114 13.47 -5.18 12.68
CA ALA A 114 14.28 -4.49 11.68
C ALA A 114 13.41 -3.78 10.63
N GLU A 115 12.24 -4.35 10.27
CA GLU A 115 11.33 -3.76 9.30
C GLU A 115 10.63 -2.53 9.89
N TRP A 116 10.20 -2.60 11.16
CA TRP A 116 9.69 -1.43 11.90
C TRP A 116 10.70 -0.29 11.93
N GLN A 117 11.97 -0.61 12.18
CA GLN A 117 13.06 0.38 12.23
C GLN A 117 13.29 1.00 10.84
N CYS A 118 13.39 0.16 9.79
CA CYS A 118 13.54 0.62 8.41
C CYS A 118 12.39 1.55 7.99
N LEU A 119 11.13 1.19 8.23
CA LEU A 119 9.98 2.05 7.90
C LEU A 119 10.06 3.43 8.57
N CYS A 120 10.53 3.48 9.82
CA CYS A 120 10.75 4.73 10.54
C CYS A 120 11.88 5.55 9.91
N ASP A 121 13.05 4.94 9.71
CA ASP A 121 14.27 5.60 9.23
C ASP A 121 14.10 6.14 7.81
N THR A 122 13.46 5.37 6.93
CA THR A 122 13.16 5.81 5.55
C THR A 122 11.94 6.71 5.47
N ARG A 123 11.22 6.93 6.59
CA ARG A 123 9.99 7.74 6.66
C ARG A 123 8.87 7.23 5.73
N SER A 124 8.84 5.91 5.53
CA SER A 124 7.77 5.19 4.85
C SER A 124 6.48 5.25 5.67
N SER A 125 5.35 4.97 5.03
CA SER A 125 4.03 5.00 5.66
C SER A 125 3.35 3.63 5.57
N ILE A 126 2.56 3.31 6.58
CA ILE A 126 1.70 2.12 6.63
C ILE A 126 0.26 2.54 6.33
N ALA A 127 -0.45 1.76 5.52
CA ALA A 127 -1.90 1.81 5.43
C ALA A 127 -2.50 0.66 6.26
N PHE A 128 -3.11 1.00 7.40
CA PHE A 128 -3.79 0.03 8.26
C PHE A 128 -5.21 -0.24 7.76
N CYS A 129 -5.46 -1.49 7.36
CA CYS A 129 -6.69 -1.96 6.74
C CYS A 129 -7.48 -2.92 7.66
N PRO A 130 -8.10 -2.44 8.74
CA PRO A 130 -8.70 -3.32 9.76
C PRO A 130 -9.83 -4.20 9.22
N THR A 131 -10.63 -3.69 8.27
CA THR A 131 -11.77 -4.40 7.69
C THR A 131 -11.33 -5.65 6.96
N SER A 132 -10.34 -5.57 6.07
CA SER A 132 -9.83 -6.74 5.34
C SER A 132 -9.00 -7.66 6.22
N ASN A 133 -8.16 -7.11 7.10
CA ASN A 133 -7.36 -7.91 8.04
C ASN A 133 -8.21 -8.86 8.90
N LEU A 134 -9.37 -8.37 9.37
CA LEU A 134 -10.32 -9.19 10.12
C LEU A 134 -11.05 -10.18 9.21
N PHE A 135 -11.51 -9.73 8.04
CA PHE A 135 -12.28 -10.55 7.11
C PHE A 135 -11.48 -11.75 6.58
N LEU A 136 -10.20 -11.56 6.27
CA LEU A 136 -9.29 -12.59 5.75
C LEU A 136 -8.63 -13.42 6.86
N GLY A 137 -8.82 -13.06 8.14
CA GLY A 137 -8.14 -13.73 9.26
C GLY A 137 -6.62 -13.47 9.30
N SER A 138 -6.13 -12.42 8.65
CA SER A 138 -4.71 -12.07 8.57
C SER A 138 -4.09 -11.73 9.92
N GLY A 139 -4.89 -11.17 10.83
CA GLY A 139 -4.52 -10.92 12.23
C GLY A 139 -4.85 -9.51 12.72
N LEU A 140 -4.20 -9.11 13.82
CA LEU A 140 -4.43 -7.83 14.48
C LEU A 140 -3.21 -6.91 14.29
N PHE A 141 -3.40 -5.76 13.65
CA PHE A 141 -2.33 -4.78 13.45
C PHE A 141 -1.87 -4.16 14.77
N LYS A 142 -0.55 -4.10 14.99
CA LYS A 142 0.06 -3.61 16.25
C LYS A 142 0.11 -2.08 16.32
N LEU A 143 -1.06 -1.46 16.46
CA LEU A 143 -1.22 0.00 16.42
C LEU A 143 -0.36 0.74 17.47
N GLN A 144 -0.26 0.21 18.69
CA GLN A 144 0.57 0.80 19.74
C GLN A 144 2.07 0.78 19.37
N GLN A 145 2.54 -0.29 18.72
CA GLN A 145 3.92 -0.41 18.26
C GLN A 145 4.25 0.62 17.18
N ALA A 146 3.35 0.80 16.21
CA ALA A 146 3.51 1.83 15.17
C ALA A 146 3.69 3.24 15.76
N TRP A 147 2.90 3.58 16.79
CA TRP A 147 3.01 4.88 17.47
C TRP A 147 4.30 5.03 18.27
N ARG A 148 4.70 3.99 19.03
CA ARG A 148 5.97 3.98 19.78
C ARG A 148 7.18 4.13 18.85
N ARG A 149 7.16 3.44 17.71
CA ARG A 149 8.19 3.48 16.67
C ARG A 149 8.10 4.72 15.77
N ARG A 150 7.11 5.59 15.95
CA ARG A 150 6.89 6.82 15.17
C ARG A 150 6.76 6.59 13.66
N VAL A 151 6.26 5.43 13.25
CA VAL A 151 5.99 5.13 11.84
C VAL A 151 4.75 5.88 11.37
N ARG A 152 4.78 6.47 10.17
CA ARG A 152 3.65 7.18 9.59
C ARG A 152 2.53 6.19 9.30
N LEU A 153 1.29 6.55 9.64
CA LEU A 153 0.14 5.65 9.56
C LEU A 153 -1.05 6.37 8.94
N GLY A 154 -1.72 5.69 8.00
CA GLY A 154 -3.06 6.04 7.50
C GLY A 154 -4.02 4.86 7.68
N ILE A 155 -5.32 5.12 7.49
CA ILE A 155 -6.36 4.08 7.51
C ILE A 155 -6.78 3.80 6.06
N GLY A 156 -6.85 2.52 5.69
CA GLY A 156 -7.36 2.04 4.41
C GLY A 156 -8.60 1.17 4.61
N SER A 157 -9.54 1.22 3.68
CA SER A 157 -10.69 0.31 3.67
C SER A 157 -10.37 -1.04 3.02
N ASP A 158 -9.41 -1.03 2.08
CA ASP A 158 -8.99 -2.17 1.28
C ASP A 158 -10.18 -2.89 0.62
N VAL A 159 -11.04 -2.12 -0.05
CA VAL A 159 -12.27 -2.65 -0.65
C VAL A 159 -11.94 -3.69 -1.72
N GLY A 160 -12.60 -4.83 -1.61
CA GLY A 160 -12.29 -6.06 -2.34
C GLY A 160 -12.23 -7.19 -1.32
N ALA A 161 -11.26 -7.12 -0.40
CA ALA A 161 -11.24 -7.94 0.81
C ALA A 161 -12.03 -7.28 1.94
N GLY A 162 -11.85 -5.97 2.12
CA GLY A 162 -12.68 -5.15 2.99
C GLY A 162 -14.08 -4.93 2.38
N THR A 163 -15.09 -4.90 3.24
CA THR A 163 -16.50 -4.97 2.83
C THR A 163 -17.22 -3.62 2.85
N THR A 164 -16.51 -2.51 3.07
CA THR A 164 -17.13 -1.18 3.16
C THR A 164 -16.23 -0.07 2.65
N PHE A 165 -16.84 0.93 2.00
CA PHE A 165 -16.21 2.20 1.64
C PHE A 165 -16.29 3.25 2.77
N ASN A 166 -17.04 2.98 3.83
CA ASN A 166 -17.33 3.95 4.88
C ASN A 166 -16.18 4.02 5.90
N MET A 167 -15.48 5.15 5.95
CA MET A 167 -14.36 5.33 6.87
C MET A 167 -14.74 5.30 8.35
N LEU A 168 -15.98 5.64 8.73
CA LEU A 168 -16.43 5.50 10.12
C LEU A 168 -16.58 4.03 10.50
N GLN A 169 -17.07 3.19 9.59
CA GLN A 169 -17.11 1.74 9.79
C GLN A 169 -15.69 1.16 9.86
N THR A 170 -14.79 1.56 8.94
CA THR A 170 -13.39 1.15 8.98
C THR A 170 -12.69 1.57 10.28
N LEU A 171 -12.95 2.79 10.79
CA LEU A 171 -12.45 3.24 12.08
C LEU A 171 -13.07 2.47 13.26
N GLY A 172 -14.33 2.05 13.15
CA GLY A 172 -14.97 1.15 14.10
C GLY A 172 -14.26 -0.20 14.18
N GLU A 173 -13.87 -0.78 13.04
CA GLU A 173 -13.06 -2.00 13.01
C GLU A 173 -11.65 -1.77 13.57
N ALA A 174 -11.01 -0.63 13.28
CA ALA A 174 -9.72 -0.27 13.89
C ALA A 174 -9.82 -0.22 15.43
N TYR A 175 -10.92 0.31 15.97
CA TYR A 175 -11.17 0.34 17.41
C TYR A 175 -11.27 -1.07 18.00
N LYS A 176 -12.01 -1.98 17.35
CA LYS A 176 -12.12 -3.38 17.79
C LYS A 176 -10.75 -4.08 17.74
N VAL A 177 -9.99 -3.92 16.67
CA VAL A 177 -8.62 -4.47 16.55
C VAL A 177 -7.71 -4.00 17.68
N ALA A 178 -7.81 -2.73 18.08
CA ALA A 178 -7.05 -2.19 19.20
C ALA A 178 -7.53 -2.78 20.55
N GLN A 179 -8.85 -2.85 20.77
CA GLN A 179 -9.42 -3.44 21.99
C GLN A 179 -9.09 -4.92 22.17
N LEU A 180 -9.08 -5.71 21.09
CA LEU A 180 -8.67 -7.12 21.11
C LEU A 180 -7.20 -7.33 21.49
N GLN A 181 -6.42 -6.26 21.55
CA GLN A 181 -5.01 -6.25 22.01
C GLN A 181 -4.86 -5.47 23.33
N ASP A 182 -5.94 -5.34 24.11
CA ASP A 182 -5.99 -4.57 25.36
C ASP A 182 -5.56 -3.11 25.22
N TYR A 183 -5.66 -2.55 24.00
CA TYR A 183 -5.25 -1.20 23.70
C TYR A 183 -6.45 -0.26 23.52
N LYS A 184 -6.74 0.51 24.57
CA LYS A 184 -7.81 1.51 24.55
C LYS A 184 -7.40 2.73 23.72
N LEU A 185 -8.06 2.93 22.58
CA LEU A 185 -7.95 4.18 21.82
C LEU A 185 -8.67 5.30 22.57
N ALA A 186 -7.93 6.29 23.03
CA ALA A 186 -8.52 7.47 23.65
C ALA A 186 -9.18 8.34 22.58
N ALA A 187 -10.40 8.81 22.84
CA ALA A 187 -11.16 9.70 21.95
C ALA A 187 -10.40 11.00 21.62
N ALA A 188 -9.48 11.43 22.49
CA ALA A 188 -8.69 12.64 22.35
C ALA A 188 -7.18 12.40 22.58
N LYS A 189 -6.59 11.42 21.88
CA LYS A 189 -5.13 11.42 21.72
C LYS A 189 -4.77 12.35 20.55
N PRO A 190 -3.94 13.39 20.74
CA PRO A 190 -3.53 14.32 19.69
C PRO A 190 -2.72 13.68 18.55
N SER A 191 -2.49 12.37 18.59
CA SER A 191 -1.89 11.58 17.51
C SER A 191 -2.91 11.01 16.52
N ILE A 192 -4.21 11.01 16.85
CA ILE A 192 -5.30 10.64 15.91
C ILE A 192 -5.62 11.83 14.99
N THR A 193 -5.32 13.04 15.43
CA THR A 193 -5.09 14.16 14.52
C THR A 193 -3.65 14.04 14.02
N PRO A 194 -3.39 13.77 12.73
CA PRO A 194 -2.04 13.85 12.23
C PRO A 194 -1.51 15.25 12.55
N ARG A 195 -0.30 15.40 13.10
CA ARG A 195 0.42 16.70 13.13
C ARG A 195 0.55 17.32 11.72
N TRP A 196 0.27 16.55 10.67
CA TRP A 196 0.12 16.98 9.28
C TRP A 196 -1.21 17.68 8.96
N ALA A 197 -2.30 17.40 9.69
CA ALA A 197 -3.59 18.05 9.49
C ALA A 197 -3.57 19.55 9.83
N ALA A 198 -2.61 20.00 10.63
CA ALA A 198 -2.42 21.42 10.96
C ALA A 198 -1.59 22.20 9.91
N ARG A 199 -0.95 21.54 8.93
CA ARG A 199 -0.09 22.22 7.93
C ARG A 199 -0.37 21.84 6.47
N ALA A 200 -1.01 20.71 6.20
CA ALA A 200 -1.36 20.32 4.84
C ALA A 200 -2.83 20.65 4.55
N ARG A 201 -3.07 21.54 3.58
CA ARG A 201 -4.38 21.67 2.92
C ARG A 201 -4.81 20.28 2.47
N TRP A 202 -5.91 19.79 3.04
CA TRP A 202 -6.49 18.49 2.73
C TRP A 202 -6.57 18.25 1.21
N ARG A 203 -5.82 17.27 0.72
CA ARG A 203 -6.16 16.56 -0.52
C ARG A 203 -6.46 15.13 -0.15
N TRP A 204 -7.73 14.88 0.15
CA TRP A 204 -8.31 13.54 0.13
C TRP A 204 -8.06 12.94 -1.26
N THR A 205 -7.32 11.84 -1.33
CA THR A 205 -7.20 11.03 -2.55
C THR A 205 -7.90 9.73 -2.27
N THR A 206 -9.19 9.66 -2.58
CA THR A 206 -9.90 8.40 -2.69
C THR A 206 -9.46 7.77 -4.01
N ILE A 207 -8.65 6.72 -3.97
CA ILE A 207 -8.44 5.88 -5.16
C ILE A 207 -9.65 4.93 -5.20
N SER A 208 -10.69 5.33 -5.92
CA SER A 208 -11.77 4.43 -6.33
C SER A 208 -11.60 4.18 -7.83
N ALA A 209 -11.35 2.93 -8.21
CA ALA A 209 -11.44 2.52 -9.60
C ALA A 209 -12.92 2.29 -9.92
N THR A 210 -13.58 3.27 -10.51
CA THR A 210 -14.91 3.07 -11.11
C THR A 210 -14.74 2.89 -12.61
N LEU A 211 -14.83 1.65 -13.07
CA LEU A 211 -15.10 1.32 -14.47
C LEU A 211 -16.61 1.50 -14.71
N THR A 212 -17.02 2.66 -15.22
CA THR A 212 -18.35 2.80 -15.83
C THR A 212 -18.25 2.40 -17.30
N SER A 213 -18.83 1.25 -17.66
CA SER A 213 -19.06 0.88 -19.06
C SER A 213 -20.08 1.87 -19.67
N GLN A 214 -19.66 2.68 -20.64
CA GLN A 214 -20.64 3.33 -21.51
C GLN A 214 -21.08 2.33 -22.59
N ARG A 215 -22.30 1.79 -22.43
CA ARG A 215 -23.06 1.23 -23.55
C ARG A 215 -23.55 2.40 -24.38
N GLY A 216 -22.99 2.58 -25.57
CA GLY A 216 -23.48 3.51 -26.58
C GLY A 216 -24.80 3.01 -27.17
N GLY A 217 -25.80 3.89 -27.16
CA GLY A 217 -27.18 3.61 -27.54
C GLY A 217 -27.42 3.47 -29.03
N PHE A 218 -28.46 2.69 -29.33
CA PHE A 218 -29.20 2.65 -30.58
C PHE A 218 -29.54 4.06 -31.10
N ARG A 219 -29.31 4.30 -32.39
CA ARG A 219 -29.99 5.36 -33.15
C ARG A 219 -30.89 4.69 -34.19
N GLY A 220 -32.19 4.89 -34.04
CA GLY A 220 -33.17 4.71 -35.10
C GLY A 220 -33.49 6.08 -35.70
N ALA A 221 -33.37 6.16 -37.03
CA ALA A 221 -34.17 6.91 -38.00
C ALA A 221 -33.60 6.57 -39.37
#